data_AF-A0A0K9P796-F1
#
_entry.id   AF-A0A0K9P796-F1
#
_cell.length_a   1.000
_cell.length_b   1.000
_cell.length_c   1.000
_cell.angle_alpha   90.00
_cell.angle_beta   90.00
_cell.angle_gamma   90.00
#
_symmetry.space_group_name_H-M   'P 1'
#
loop_
_entity.id
_entity.type
_entity.pdbx_description
1 polymer ?
#
loop_
_entity_poly.entity_id
_entity_poly.type
_entity_poly.pdbx_seq_one_letter_code
_entity_poly.pdbx_strand_id
1 'polypeptide(L)'
;MLYYCGQTSIRPYWRCYFPNTQAIIYVVDSSDVDRLVTAKDEFHAILDEDELEDAVVLVYANKQDLPGALDAAAVTEALELHKIKNRQWSIFKTSAIKGEGLFEGLDWLSNTLESGGEQ
;
A
#
# COMPACT_ATOMS: atom_id res chain seq x y z
N MET A 1 4.49 -10.43 -9.12
CA MET A 1 4.88 -10.51 -7.70
C MET A 1 6.39 -10.31 -7.64
N LEU A 2 6.88 -9.16 -7.18
CA LEU A 2 8.33 -8.90 -7.06
C LEU A 2 8.66 -8.45 -5.62
N TYR A 3 9.72 -9.04 -5.08
CA TYR A 3 10.26 -8.82 -3.75
C TYR A 3 10.95 -7.45 -3.65
N TYR A 4 10.69 -6.74 -2.56
CA TYR A 4 11.33 -5.48 -2.18
C TYR A 4 12.51 -5.77 -1.23
N CYS A 5 13.73 -5.34 -1.58
CA CYS A 5 14.83 -5.18 -0.63
C CYS A 5 15.42 -3.79 -0.87
N GLY A 6 15.58 -3.01 0.21
CA GLY A 6 15.79 -1.55 0.18
C GLY A 6 17.14 -1.10 -0.36
N GLN A 7 17.37 -1.24 -1.66
CA GLN A 7 18.48 -0.60 -2.36
C GLN A 7 18.03 0.65 -3.12
N THR A 8 18.64 1.77 -2.75
CA THR A 8 18.42 3.15 -3.23
C THR A 8 18.77 3.39 -4.72
N SER A 9 19.01 2.35 -5.52
CA SER A 9 19.49 2.45 -6.90
C SER A 9 18.44 2.20 -7.99
N ILE A 10 17.19 1.86 -7.64
CA ILE A 10 16.15 1.47 -8.61
C ILE A 10 15.07 2.55 -8.84
N ARG A 11 15.14 3.68 -8.13
CA ARG A 11 14.18 4.79 -8.26
C ARG A 11 13.87 5.27 -9.70
N PRO A 12 14.78 5.23 -10.69
CA PRO A 12 14.46 5.67 -12.06
C PRO A 12 13.58 4.71 -12.89
N TYR A 13 13.41 3.45 -12.49
CA TYR A 13 12.76 2.42 -13.34
C TYR A 13 11.25 2.24 -13.08
N TRP A 14 10.67 2.96 -12.12
CA TRP A 14 9.24 2.88 -11.80
C TRP A 14 8.35 3.45 -12.92
N ARG A 15 8.90 4.41 -13.69
CA ARG A 15 8.24 5.06 -14.83
C ARG A 15 7.86 4.13 -15.99
N CYS A 16 8.43 2.94 -16.07
CA CYS A 16 8.10 1.98 -17.12
C CYS A 16 6.92 1.07 -16.78
N TYR A 17 6.38 1.14 -15.56
CA TYR A 17 5.23 0.33 -15.11
C TYR A 17 3.95 1.13 -14.91
N PHE A 18 4.00 2.47 -14.96
CA PHE A 18 2.84 3.33 -14.74
C PHE A 18 1.74 3.30 -15.82
N PRO A 19 2.01 3.05 -17.12
CA PRO A 19 0.93 2.98 -18.10
C PRO A 19 -0.08 1.87 -17.76
N ASN A 20 -1.34 2.23 -17.52
CA ASN A 20 -2.45 1.35 -17.11
C ASN A 20 -2.34 0.76 -15.68
N THR A 21 -1.70 1.44 -14.73
CA THR A 21 -1.74 1.00 -13.34
C THR A 21 -3.12 1.28 -12.73
N GLN A 22 -3.94 0.23 -12.62
CA GLN A 22 -5.28 0.33 -12.03
C GLN A 22 -5.25 0.29 -10.50
N ALA A 23 -4.16 -0.21 -9.91
CA ALA A 23 -4.03 -0.35 -8.46
C ALA A 23 -2.59 -0.25 -7.96
N ILE A 24 -2.43 0.28 -6.75
CA ILE A 24 -1.18 0.36 -6.00
C ILE A 24 -1.30 -0.53 -4.77
N ILE A 25 -0.33 -1.42 -4.57
CA ILE A 25 -0.21 -2.20 -3.33
C ILE A 25 0.99 -1.65 -2.55
N TYR A 26 0.70 -1.00 -1.42
CA TYR A 26 1.71 -0.40 -0.54
C TYR A 26 1.92 -1.26 0.70
N VAL A 27 3.13 -1.79 0.89
CA VAL A 27 3.44 -2.68 2.02
C VAL A 27 4.24 -1.95 3.08
N VAL A 28 3.68 -1.92 4.28
CA VAL A 28 4.19 -1.22 5.44
C VAL A 28 4.71 -2.22 6.45
N ASP A 29 5.86 -1.93 7.03
CA ASP A 29 6.38 -2.69 8.16
C ASP A 29 5.77 -2.15 9.46
N SER A 30 4.79 -2.86 10.00
CA SER A 30 4.04 -2.38 11.18
C SER A 30 4.86 -2.39 12.46
N SER A 31 6.05 -3.02 12.46
CA SER A 31 6.94 -3.08 13.62
C SER A 31 7.93 -1.92 13.70
N ASP A 32 8.10 -1.15 12.62
CA ASP A 32 9.11 -0.09 12.49
C ASP A 32 8.43 1.29 12.41
N VAL A 33 8.14 1.86 13.58
CA VAL A 33 7.41 3.13 13.71
C VAL A 33 8.24 4.33 13.27
N ASP A 34 9.56 4.29 13.45
CA ASP A 34 10.44 5.38 13.02
C ASP A 34 10.44 5.51 11.48
N ARG A 35 10.41 4.38 10.77
CA ARG A 35 10.37 4.38 9.30
C ARG A 35 9.01 4.77 8.73
N LEU A 36 7.92 4.64 9.50
CA LEU A 36 6.58 5.01 9.06
C LEU A 36 6.46 6.49 8.69
N VAL A 37 7.16 7.39 9.40
CA VAL A 37 7.12 8.83 9.11
C VAL A 37 7.68 9.12 7.73
N THR A 38 8.84 8.54 7.40
CA THR A 38 9.44 8.68 6.06
C THR A 38 8.60 7.98 4.99
N ALA A 39 8.04 6.81 5.32
CA ALA A 39 7.16 6.06 4.43
C ALA A 39 5.91 6.86 4.07
N LYS A 40 5.35 7.63 5.00
CA LYS A 40 4.23 8.54 4.75
C LYS A 40 4.57 9.54 3.65
N ASP A 41 5.67 10.28 3.79
CA ASP A 41 6.01 11.33 2.83
C ASP A 41 6.27 10.75 1.44
N GLU A 42 6.92 9.58 1.35
CA GLU A 42 7.11 8.86 0.08
C GLU A 42 5.80 8.36 -0.51
N PHE A 43 4.89 7.84 0.33
CA PHE A 43 3.60 7.34 -0.11
C PHE A 43 2.73 8.46 -0.69
N HIS A 44 2.61 9.60 0.00
CA HIS A 44 1.87 10.75 -0.52
C HIS A 44 2.50 11.32 -1.79
N ALA A 45 3.84 11.35 -1.89
CA ALA A 45 4.51 11.76 -3.12
C ALA A 45 4.21 10.85 -4.32
N ILE A 46 4.07 9.54 -4.09
CA ILE A 46 3.66 8.59 -5.15
C ILE A 46 2.20 8.81 -5.54
N LEU A 47 1.32 9.09 -4.57
CA LEU A 47 -0.10 9.30 -4.85
C LEU A 47 -0.39 10.62 -5.58
N ASP A 48 0.51 11.61 -5.49
CA ASP A 48 0.41 12.92 -6.15
C ASP A 48 0.79 12.87 -7.64
N GLU A 49 1.32 11.74 -8.13
CA GLU A 49 1.62 11.56 -9.56
C GLU A 49 0.31 11.44 -10.37
N ASP A 50 0.13 12.27 -11.40
CA ASP A 50 -1.07 12.32 -12.25
C ASP A 50 -1.41 10.96 -12.87
N GLU A 51 -0.40 10.14 -13.18
CA GLU A 51 -0.56 8.81 -13.77
C GLU A 51 -1.25 7.80 -12.83
N LEU A 52 -1.36 8.13 -11.54
CA LEU A 52 -1.90 7.29 -10.48
C LEU A 52 -3.16 7.90 -9.84
N GLU A 53 -3.72 8.96 -10.42
CA GLU A 53 -4.88 9.68 -9.88
C GLU A 53 -6.06 8.72 -9.57
N ASP A 54 -6.35 7.84 -10.52
CA ASP A 54 -7.46 6.87 -10.48
C ASP A 54 -7.09 5.50 -9.89
N ALA A 55 -5.84 5.30 -9.49
CA ALA A 55 -5.39 4.00 -9.03
C ALA A 55 -5.95 3.66 -7.63
N VAL A 56 -6.56 2.48 -7.49
CA VAL A 56 -7.04 1.97 -6.20
C VAL A 56 -5.86 1.64 -5.30
N VAL A 57 -5.92 1.99 -4.01
CA VAL A 57 -4.79 1.78 -3.10
C VAL A 57 -5.07 0.70 -2.06
N LEU A 58 -4.31 -0.39 -2.12
CA LEU A 58 -4.30 -1.43 -1.10
C LEU A 58 -3.07 -1.25 -0.19
N VAL A 59 -3.29 -1.05 1.11
CA VAL A 59 -2.21 -0.95 2.10
C VAL A 59 -2.13 -2.25 2.90
N TYR A 60 -0.93 -2.79 3.03
CA TYR A 60 -0.66 -3.94 3.88
C TYR A 60 0.12 -3.53 5.11
N ALA A 61 -0.52 -3.63 6.28
CA ALA A 61 0.14 -3.55 7.58
C ALA A 61 0.83 -4.90 7.87
N ASN A 62 2.03 -5.07 7.32
CA ASN A 62 2.78 -6.34 7.36
C ASN A 62 3.54 -6.52 8.69
N LYS A 63 4.00 -7.75 8.94
CA LYS A 63 4.74 -8.21 10.13
C LYS A 63 3.90 -8.27 11.42
N GLN A 64 2.61 -8.56 11.29
CA GLN A 64 1.72 -8.75 12.44
C GLN A 64 2.11 -9.95 13.34
N ASP A 65 3.04 -10.80 12.89
CA ASP A 65 3.65 -11.86 13.68
C ASP A 65 4.64 -11.38 14.74
N LEU A 66 5.15 -10.14 14.62
CA LEU A 66 6.12 -9.58 15.56
C LEU A 66 5.44 -8.88 16.75
N PRO A 67 6.00 -9.01 17.97
CA PRO A 67 5.53 -8.25 19.11
C PRO A 67 5.81 -6.76 18.89
N GLY A 68 4.79 -5.91 19.12
CA GLY A 68 4.88 -4.47 18.90
C GLY A 68 4.46 -4.02 17.48
N ALA A 69 3.98 -4.93 16.64
CA ALA A 69 3.37 -4.57 15.37
C ALA A 69 2.13 -3.68 15.59
N LEU A 70 2.11 -2.53 14.94
CA LEU A 70 0.98 -1.62 14.93
C LEU A 70 -0.22 -2.25 14.25
N ASP A 71 -1.42 -1.92 14.73
CA ASP A 71 -2.65 -2.35 14.09
C ASP A 71 -3.00 -1.47 12.88
N ALA A 72 -4.02 -1.88 12.12
CA ALA A 72 -4.45 -1.15 10.93
C ALA A 72 -4.89 0.29 11.27
N ALA A 73 -5.49 0.52 12.44
CA ALA A 73 -5.91 1.85 12.87
C ALA A 73 -4.69 2.76 13.11
N ALA A 74 -3.68 2.29 13.84
CA ALA A 74 -2.46 3.06 14.07
C ALA A 74 -1.70 3.33 12.78
N VAL A 75 -1.62 2.36 11.86
CA VAL A 75 -0.99 2.58 10.54
C VAL A 75 -1.79 3.56 9.67
N THR A 76 -3.13 3.51 9.74
CA THR A 76 -4.02 4.47 9.04
C THR A 76 -3.74 5.89 9.49
N GLU A 77 -3.59 6.11 10.80
CA GLU A 77 -3.28 7.42 11.35
C GLU A 77 -1.85 7.85 11.02
N ALA A 78 -0.87 6.95 11.12
CA ALA A 78 0.53 7.25 10.81
C ALA A 78 0.75 7.64 9.34
N LEU A 79 0.03 6.98 8.41
CA LEU A 79 0.07 7.30 6.99
C LEU A 79 -0.92 8.40 6.57
N GLU A 80 -1.73 8.90 7.51
CA GLU A 80 -2.77 9.90 7.26
C GLU A 80 -3.72 9.50 6.11
N LEU A 81 -4.09 8.22 6.02
CA LEU A 81 -4.93 7.69 4.93
C LEU A 81 -6.30 8.38 4.87
N HIS A 82 -6.79 8.88 6.00
CA HIS A 82 -8.03 9.65 6.09
C HIS A 82 -8.01 10.96 5.27
N LYS A 83 -6.83 11.45 4.85
CA LYS A 83 -6.69 12.61 3.95
C LYS A 83 -6.97 12.23 2.49
N ILE A 84 -6.86 10.96 2.13
CA ILE A 84 -7.09 10.45 0.78
C ILE A 84 -8.60 10.31 0.58
N LYS A 85 -9.17 11.23 -0.21
CA LYS A 85 -10.62 11.28 -0.49
C LYS A 85 -10.94 11.14 -1.98
N ASN A 86 -9.94 11.29 -2.83
CA ASN A 86 -10.07 11.26 -4.29
C ASN A 86 -9.98 9.86 -4.88
N ARG A 87 -9.69 8.82 -4.09
CA ARG A 87 -9.61 7.43 -4.56
C ARG A 87 -10.00 6.44 -3.48
N GLN A 88 -10.32 5.23 -3.91
CA GLN A 88 -10.62 4.14 -2.99
C GLN A 88 -9.34 3.57 -2.39
N TRP A 89 -9.38 3.31 -1.09
CA TRP A 89 -8.29 2.67 -0.38
C TRP A 89 -8.80 1.74 0.70
N SER A 90 -7.99 0.73 1.03
CA SER A 90 -8.24 -0.13 2.17
C SER A 90 -6.94 -0.64 2.76
N ILE A 91 -6.98 -1.02 4.04
CA ILE A 91 -5.82 -1.50 4.79
C ILE A 91 -6.09 -2.88 5.38
N PHE A 92 -5.14 -3.79 5.20
CA PHE A 92 -5.23 -5.16 5.70
C PHE A 92 -4.01 -5.51 6.55
N LYS A 93 -4.29 -6.12 7.71
CA LYS A 93 -3.28 -6.71 8.58
C LYS A 93 -2.72 -7.94 7.88
N THR A 94 -1.39 -8.02 7.76
CA THR A 94 -0.73 -9.12 7.04
C THR A 94 0.48 -9.67 7.78
N SER A 95 0.72 -10.97 7.59
CA SER A 95 2.02 -11.57 7.88
C SER A 95 2.49 -12.28 6.62
N ALA A 96 3.43 -11.66 5.91
CA ALA A 96 3.99 -12.23 4.68
C ALA A 96 4.66 -13.61 4.92
N ILE A 97 5.14 -13.88 6.14
CA ILE A 97 5.81 -15.13 6.49
C ILE A 97 4.78 -16.26 6.71
N LYS A 98 3.64 -15.93 7.32
CA LYS A 98 2.55 -16.90 7.55
C LYS A 98 1.57 -16.98 6.39
N GLY A 99 1.57 -16.00 5.50
CA GLY A 99 0.61 -15.85 4.41
C GLY A 99 -0.76 -15.32 4.85
N GLU A 100 -0.90 -14.90 6.11
CA GLU A 100 -2.17 -14.40 6.68
C GLU A 100 -2.49 -12.99 6.17
N GLY A 101 -3.75 -12.73 5.81
CA GLY A 101 -4.24 -11.40 5.40
C GLY A 101 -3.96 -11.03 3.93
N LEU A 102 -3.12 -11.80 3.23
CA LEU A 102 -2.72 -11.51 1.85
C LEU A 102 -3.83 -11.82 0.85
N PHE A 103 -4.57 -12.91 1.09
CA PHE A 103 -5.65 -13.29 0.18
C PHE A 103 -6.83 -12.33 0.33
N GLU A 104 -7.16 -11.92 1.54
CA GLU A 104 -8.24 -10.99 1.83
C GLU A 104 -8.01 -9.61 1.19
N GLY A 105 -6.79 -9.09 1.27
CA GLY A 105 -6.47 -7.80 0.63
C GLY A 105 -6.49 -7.88 -0.90
N LEU A 106 -6.02 -8.99 -1.48
CA LEU A 106 -6.07 -9.21 -2.93
C LEU A 106 -7.50 -9.43 -3.44
N ASP A 107 -8.32 -10.15 -2.68
CA ASP A 107 -9.75 -10.35 -2.99
C ASP A 107 -10.50 -9.02 -2.98
N TRP A 108 -10.28 -8.20 -1.94
CA TRP A 108 -10.83 -6.84 -1.90
C TRP A 108 -10.38 -6.00 -3.10
N LEU A 109 -9.09 -6.06 -3.46
CA LEU A 109 -8.58 -5.30 -4.59
C LEU A 109 -9.21 -5.77 -5.91
N SER A 110 -9.32 -7.07 -6.13
CA SER A 110 -9.97 -7.63 -7.33
C SER A 110 -11.41 -7.16 -7.44
N ASN A 111 -12.20 -7.33 -6.38
CA ASN A 111 -13.61 -6.89 -6.35
C ASN A 111 -13.75 -5.38 -6.59
N THR A 112 -12.83 -4.58 -6.03
CA THR A 112 -12.84 -3.12 -6.19
C THR A 112 -12.53 -2.72 -7.63
N LEU A 113 -11.53 -3.37 -8.25
CA LEU A 113 -11.17 -3.15 -9.65
C LEU A 113 -12.28 -3.56 -10.61
N GLU A 114 -12.95 -4.68 -10.36
CA GLU A 114 -14.10 -5.12 -11.15
C GLU A 114 -15.27 -4.12 -11.03
N SER A 115 -15.56 -3.62 -9.83
CA SER A 115 -16.62 -2.61 -9.62
C SER A 115 -16.29 -1.24 -10.22
N GLY A 116 -15.00 -0.91 -10.37
CA GLY A 116 -14.53 0.33 -11.00
C GLY A 116 -14.57 0.30 -12.52
N GLY A 117 -14.71 -0.88 -13.14
CA GLY A 117 -14.74 -1.07 -14.60
C GLY A 117 -16.12 -0.99 -15.24
N GLU A 118 -17.20 -0.85 -14.46
CA GLU A 118 -18.59 -0.85 -14.96
C GLU A 118 -19.21 0.55 -15.18
N GLN A 119 -18.40 1.59 -15.41
CA GLN A 119 -18.90 2.94 -15.74
C GLN A 119 -18.61 3.35 -17.19
#